data_AF-A0A3N5N6C9-F1
#
_entry.id   AF-A0A3N5N6C9-F1
#
_cell.length_a   1.000
_cell.length_b   1.000
_cell.length_c   1.000
_cell.angle_alpha   90.00
_cell.angle_beta   90.00
_cell.angle_gamma   90.00
#
_symmetry.space_group_name_H-M   'P 1'
#
loop_
_entity.id
_entity.type
_entity.pdbx_description
1 polymer ?
#
loop_
_entity_poly.entity_id
_entity_poly.type
_entity_poly.pdbx_seq_one_letter_code
_entity_poly.pdbx_strand_id
1 'polypeptide(L)'
;MATKPFVYQDPYPLGEDKTRYRRVEGSEKYVSVASFEGHDVLKVDPEALTILANEAMRDVSFLLRGEHNESVGRILRDPEASQNDKGVAVAFLRNAQISAEFELPVCQDTGTAMIVAKKGQQVWTGGGDEEALSKGVYKTYTEENLRYSQTVALDMYREVNTGTNL
;
A
#
# COMPACT_ATOMS: atom_id res chain seq x y z
N MET A 1 -11.34 14.03 -48.16
CA MET A 1 -12.07 13.93 -46.88
C MET A 1 -11.62 15.10 -46.01
N ALA A 2 -12.52 15.80 -45.33
CA ALA A 2 -12.15 16.89 -44.43
C ALA A 2 -11.40 16.33 -43.21
N THR A 3 -10.27 16.94 -42.85
CA THR A 3 -9.48 16.55 -41.67
C THR A 3 -10.29 16.84 -40.40
N LYS A 4 -10.44 15.85 -39.52
CA LYS A 4 -11.13 16.04 -38.23
C LYS A 4 -10.29 16.92 -37.30
N PRO A 5 -10.92 17.70 -36.39
CA PRO A 5 -10.20 18.45 -35.36
C PRO A 5 -9.51 17.48 -34.40
N PHE A 6 -8.36 17.89 -33.88
CA PHE A 6 -7.64 17.14 -32.85
C PHE A 6 -8.41 17.19 -31.52
N VAL A 7 -8.62 16.03 -30.92
CA VAL A 7 -9.19 15.86 -29.59
C VAL A 7 -8.36 14.80 -28.86
N TYR A 8 -7.74 15.19 -27.76
CA TYR A 8 -7.08 14.24 -26.87
C TYR A 8 -8.12 13.54 -26.00
N GLN A 9 -8.01 12.21 -25.89
CA GLN A 9 -8.82 11.39 -25.00
C GLN A 9 -7.86 10.61 -24.10
N ASP A 10 -8.04 10.74 -22.79
CA ASP A 10 -7.32 9.91 -21.83
C ASP A 10 -7.69 8.43 -22.08
N PRO A 11 -6.71 7.53 -22.31
CA PRO A 11 -6.96 6.11 -22.52
C PRO A 11 -7.50 5.40 -21.27
N TYR A 12 -7.30 5.96 -20.07
CA TYR A 12 -7.66 5.35 -18.80
C TYR A 12 -8.39 6.35 -17.88
N PRO A 13 -9.60 6.80 -18.24
CA PRO A 13 -10.37 7.70 -17.38
C PRO A 13 -10.69 7.01 -16.05
N LEU A 14 -10.49 7.73 -14.95
CA LEU A 14 -10.79 7.22 -13.62
C LEU A 14 -12.29 7.30 -13.33
N GLY A 15 -12.81 6.26 -12.65
CA GLY A 15 -14.17 6.25 -12.11
C GLY A 15 -14.26 7.04 -10.79
N GLU A 16 -15.45 6.99 -10.18
CA GLU A 16 -15.69 7.55 -8.85
C GLU A 16 -14.83 6.83 -7.78
N ASP A 17 -14.17 7.60 -6.92
CA ASP A 17 -13.46 7.08 -5.76
C ASP A 17 -14.40 6.90 -4.57
N LYS A 18 -14.61 5.64 -4.16
CA LYS A 18 -15.45 5.25 -3.02
C LYS A 18 -14.63 4.88 -1.79
N THR A 19 -13.31 5.05 -1.86
CA THR A 19 -12.38 4.67 -0.79
C THR A 19 -12.55 5.60 0.40
N ARG A 20 -12.57 5.03 1.60
CA ARG A 20 -12.53 5.82 2.84
C ARG A 20 -11.09 6.01 3.27
N TYR A 21 -10.73 7.26 3.54
CA TYR A 21 -9.39 7.62 4.00
C TYR A 21 -9.43 8.01 5.48
N ARG A 22 -8.39 7.60 6.21
CA ARG A 22 -8.06 8.17 7.52
C ARG A 22 -6.89 9.11 7.36
N ARG A 23 -6.93 10.25 8.05
CA ARG A 23 -5.78 11.15 8.14
C ARG A 23 -4.79 10.59 9.16
N VAL A 24 -3.51 10.55 8.80
CA VAL A 24 -2.43 10.23 9.75
C VAL A 24 -2.32 11.37 10.75
N GLU A 25 -2.35 11.07 12.04
CA GLU A 25 -2.35 12.09 13.10
C GLU A 25 -1.06 12.92 13.06
N GLY A 26 -1.19 14.25 13.19
CA GLY A 26 -0.06 15.18 13.14
C GLY A 26 0.60 15.35 11.76
N SER A 27 0.01 14.79 10.69
CA SER A 27 0.57 14.85 9.33
C SER A 27 0.59 16.25 8.71
N GLU A 28 -0.21 17.19 9.21
CA GLU A 28 -0.30 18.56 8.71
C GLU A 28 1.03 19.32 8.77
N LYS A 29 1.91 18.96 9.71
CA LYS A 29 3.20 19.63 9.86
C LYS A 29 4.15 19.34 8.69
N TYR A 30 3.90 18.29 7.92
CA TYR A 30 4.75 17.88 6.80
C TYR A 30 4.31 18.47 5.46
N VAL A 31 3.20 19.21 5.43
CA VAL A 31 2.67 19.82 4.21
C VAL A 31 2.54 21.32 4.38
N SER A 32 2.92 22.05 3.34
CA SER A 32 2.72 23.50 3.28
C SER A 32 2.48 23.93 1.84
N VAL A 33 1.84 25.07 1.67
CA VAL A 33 1.63 25.68 0.35
C VAL A 33 2.55 26.87 0.20
N ALA A 34 3.25 26.95 -0.92
CA ALA A 34 4.05 28.10 -1.32
C ALA A 34 3.61 28.57 -2.71
N SER A 35 3.84 29.84 -3.04
CA SER A 35 3.60 30.35 -4.39
C SER A 35 4.90 30.39 -5.17
N PHE A 36 4.89 29.88 -6.41
CA PHE A 36 5.99 29.96 -7.35
C PHE A 36 5.45 30.37 -8.72
N GLU A 37 5.93 31.48 -9.26
CA GLU A 37 5.46 32.06 -10.54
C GLU A 37 3.92 32.20 -10.63
N GLY A 38 3.27 32.53 -9.51
CA GLY A 38 1.82 32.71 -9.44
C GLY A 38 1.02 31.39 -9.36
N HIS A 39 1.68 30.25 -9.21
CA HIS A 39 1.05 28.96 -8.97
C HIS A 39 1.24 28.51 -7.52
N ASP A 40 0.19 27.91 -6.95
CA ASP A 40 0.30 27.22 -5.68
C ASP A 40 1.07 25.91 -5.87
N VAL A 41 2.07 25.70 -5.01
CA VAL A 41 2.92 24.52 -4.96
C VAL A 41 2.75 23.87 -3.60
N LEU A 42 2.35 22.61 -3.60
CA LEU A 42 2.31 21.78 -2.40
C LEU A 42 3.73 21.30 -2.10
N LYS A 43 4.32 21.83 -1.04
CA LYS A 43 5.58 21.34 -0.50
C LYS A 43 5.27 20.22 0.50
N VAL A 44 5.88 19.07 0.27
CA VAL A 44 5.78 17.87 1.10
C VAL A 44 7.17 17.57 1.65
N ASP A 45 7.29 17.48 2.98
CA ASP A 45 8.51 17.00 3.62
C ASP A 45 8.74 15.52 3.23
N PRO A 46 9.95 15.11 2.78
CA PRO A 46 10.27 13.70 2.51
C PRO A 46 9.89 12.74 3.65
N GLU A 47 9.96 13.18 4.90
CA GLU A 47 9.60 12.35 6.06
C GLU A 47 8.12 11.92 6.03
N ALA A 48 7.23 12.69 5.38
CA ALA A 48 5.85 12.26 5.16
C ALA A 48 5.76 11.00 4.30
N LEU A 49 6.66 10.83 3.32
CA LEU A 49 6.70 9.65 2.46
C LEU A 49 7.13 8.42 3.27
N THR A 50 8.15 8.58 4.14
CA THR A 50 8.59 7.54 5.08
C THR A 50 7.46 7.10 6.00
N ILE A 51 6.77 8.06 6.63
CA ILE A 51 5.68 7.78 7.57
C ILE A 51 4.51 7.11 6.85
N LEU A 52 4.14 7.62 5.67
CA LEU A 52 3.03 7.05 4.91
C LEU A 52 3.32 5.62 4.45
N ALA A 53 4.53 5.35 3.94
CA ALA A 53 4.92 3.99 3.55
C ALA A 53 4.97 3.05 4.76
N ASN A 54 5.48 3.52 5.90
CA ASN A 54 5.52 2.73 7.12
C ASN A 54 4.11 2.35 7.62
N GLU A 55 3.23 3.34 7.72
CA GLU A 55 1.85 3.15 8.15
C GLU A 55 1.08 2.23 7.19
N ALA A 56 1.23 2.44 5.87
CA ALA A 56 0.55 1.64 4.86
C ALA A 56 1.03 0.18 4.82
N MET A 57 2.34 -0.05 4.93
CA MET A 57 2.90 -1.40 4.94
C MET A 57 2.55 -2.17 6.21
N ARG A 58 2.45 -1.46 7.34
CA ARG A 58 1.93 -2.04 8.59
C ARG A 58 0.48 -2.43 8.38
N ASP A 59 -0.40 -1.50 8.03
CA ASP A 59 -1.83 -1.77 7.90
C ASP A 59 -2.13 -2.90 6.91
N VAL A 60 -1.48 -2.94 5.74
CA VAL A 60 -1.75 -4.01 4.74
C VAL A 60 -1.26 -5.39 5.19
N SER A 61 -0.31 -5.46 6.12
CA SER A 61 0.23 -6.72 6.64
C SER A 61 -0.67 -7.33 7.72
N PHE A 62 -1.49 -6.51 8.41
CA PHE A 62 -2.33 -6.91 9.54
C PHE A 62 -3.84 -6.80 9.29
N LEU A 63 -4.25 -5.96 8.33
CA LEU A 63 -5.65 -5.66 8.06
C LEU A 63 -6.06 -6.03 6.64
N LEU A 64 -7.34 -6.36 6.48
CA LEU A 64 -7.98 -6.62 5.19
C LEU A 64 -9.08 -5.58 4.96
N ARG A 65 -9.39 -5.33 3.68
CA ARG A 65 -10.55 -4.51 3.31
C ARG A 65 -11.83 -5.15 3.84
N GLY A 66 -12.75 -4.32 4.36
CA GLY A 66 -14.05 -4.79 4.84
C GLY A 66 -14.81 -5.61 3.80
N GLU A 67 -14.82 -5.18 2.54
CA GLU A 67 -15.48 -5.87 1.44
C GLU A 67 -14.93 -7.30 1.19
N HIS A 68 -13.64 -7.52 1.42
CA HIS A 68 -13.05 -8.85 1.32
C HIS A 68 -13.57 -9.75 2.44
N ASN A 69 -13.52 -9.29 3.70
CA ASN A 69 -14.02 -10.02 4.85
C ASN A 69 -15.54 -10.30 4.73
N GLU A 70 -16.31 -9.34 4.24
CA GLU A 70 -17.74 -9.55 3.96
C GLU A 70 -17.96 -10.61 2.90
N SER A 71 -17.16 -10.62 1.84
CA SER A 71 -17.24 -11.61 0.77
C SER A 71 -16.93 -13.02 1.29
N VAL A 72 -15.89 -13.18 2.12
CA VAL A 72 -15.60 -14.46 2.81
C VAL A 72 -16.76 -14.83 3.75
N GLY A 73 -17.32 -13.86 4.48
CA GLY A 73 -18.47 -14.08 5.37
C GLY A 73 -19.77 -14.47 4.66
N ARG A 74 -19.93 -14.15 3.37
CA ARG A 74 -21.09 -14.60 2.57
C ARG A 74 -21.08 -16.11 2.34
N ILE A 75 -19.89 -16.74 2.24
CA ILE A 75 -19.74 -18.20 2.06
C ILE A 75 -20.47 -18.99 3.15
N LEU A 76 -20.48 -18.46 4.39
CA LEU A 76 -21.14 -19.12 5.53
C LEU A 76 -22.66 -19.23 5.38
N ARG A 77 -23.27 -18.31 4.62
CA ARG A 77 -24.72 -18.21 4.39
C ARG A 77 -25.15 -18.78 3.04
N ASP A 78 -24.19 -19.14 2.19
CA ASP A 78 -24.45 -19.68 0.87
C ASP A 78 -24.97 -21.13 1.00
N PRO A 79 -26.17 -21.45 0.49
CA PRO A 79 -26.70 -22.81 0.48
C PRO A 79 -25.94 -23.74 -0.48
N GLU A 80 -25.25 -23.21 -1.49
CA GLU A 80 -24.48 -23.99 -2.46
C GLU A 80 -23.03 -24.26 -2.00
N ALA A 81 -22.55 -23.51 -1.00
CA ALA A 81 -21.20 -23.71 -0.45
C ALA A 81 -21.07 -25.04 0.31
N SER A 82 -19.99 -25.77 0.01
CA SER A 82 -19.68 -27.03 0.67
C SER A 82 -19.31 -26.82 2.14
N GLN A 83 -19.30 -27.91 2.90
CA GLN A 83 -18.83 -27.85 4.30
C GLN A 83 -17.35 -27.46 4.39
N ASN A 84 -16.54 -27.82 3.38
CA ASN A 84 -15.14 -27.43 3.32
C ASN A 84 -14.99 -25.92 3.09
N ASP A 85 -15.77 -25.35 2.16
CA ASP A 85 -15.75 -23.90 1.90
C ASP A 85 -16.08 -23.12 3.17
N LYS A 86 -17.10 -23.56 3.90
CA LYS A 86 -17.52 -22.95 5.17
C LYS A 86 -16.43 -23.11 6.24
N GLY A 87 -15.80 -24.27 6.35
CA GLY A 87 -14.69 -24.52 7.26
C GLY A 87 -13.50 -23.60 7.00
N VAL A 88 -13.09 -23.47 5.73
CA VAL A 88 -11.99 -22.58 5.31
C VAL A 88 -12.35 -21.11 5.53
N ALA A 89 -13.58 -20.69 5.22
CA ALA A 89 -14.04 -19.32 5.45
C ALA A 89 -13.98 -18.94 6.94
N VAL A 90 -14.38 -19.85 7.85
CA VAL A 90 -14.23 -19.63 9.30
C VAL A 90 -12.77 -19.49 9.69
N ALA A 91 -11.87 -20.32 9.14
CA ALA A 91 -10.44 -20.23 9.42
C ALA A 91 -9.85 -18.88 8.97
N PHE A 92 -10.19 -18.41 7.77
CA PHE A 92 -9.73 -17.11 7.27
C PHE A 92 -10.26 -15.94 8.09
N LEU A 93 -11.55 -15.94 8.47
CA LEU A 93 -12.11 -14.86 9.29
C LEU A 93 -11.50 -14.83 10.71
N ARG A 94 -11.21 -16.00 11.30
CA ARG A 94 -10.49 -16.07 12.59
C ARG A 94 -9.06 -15.58 12.46
N ASN A 95 -8.36 -15.96 11.39
CA ASN A 95 -7.01 -15.48 11.12
C ASN A 95 -6.97 -13.95 10.97
N ALA A 96 -7.91 -13.38 10.20
CA ALA A 96 -8.05 -11.93 10.03
C ALA A 96 -8.35 -11.22 11.37
N GLN A 97 -9.19 -11.81 12.22
CA GLN A 97 -9.49 -11.28 13.54
C GLN A 97 -8.23 -11.23 14.43
N ILE A 98 -7.46 -12.32 14.48
CA ILE A 98 -6.22 -12.39 15.27
C ILE A 98 -5.20 -11.38 14.73
N SER A 99 -5.05 -11.28 13.40
CA SER A 99 -4.08 -10.37 12.80
C SER A 99 -4.39 -8.90 13.05
N ALA A 100 -5.67 -8.54 13.18
CA ALA A 100 -6.10 -7.19 13.52
C ALA A 100 -5.67 -6.71 14.93
N GLU A 101 -5.11 -7.60 15.76
CA GLU A 101 -4.46 -7.25 17.03
C GLU A 101 -3.02 -6.74 16.83
N PHE A 102 -2.50 -6.72 15.59
CA PHE A 102 -1.19 -6.20 15.19
C PHE A 102 0.04 -6.92 15.77
N GLU A 103 -0.12 -8.13 16.28
CA GLU A 103 1.00 -8.94 16.78
C GLU A 103 1.49 -9.97 15.75
N LEU A 104 0.56 -10.61 15.02
CA LEU A 104 0.85 -11.62 14.01
C LEU A 104 0.30 -11.17 12.65
N PRO A 105 1.10 -11.16 11.56
CA PRO A 105 0.62 -10.76 10.25
C PRO A 105 -0.40 -11.76 9.68
N VAL A 106 -1.21 -11.32 8.73
CA VAL A 106 -2.28 -12.13 8.13
C VAL A 106 -1.71 -13.40 7.47
N CYS A 107 -0.49 -13.34 6.96
CA CYS A 107 0.20 -14.43 6.28
C CYS A 107 1.66 -14.48 6.71
N GLN A 108 2.26 -15.67 6.74
CA GLN A 108 3.71 -15.80 6.98
C GLN A 108 4.54 -15.19 5.85
N ASP A 109 4.00 -15.22 4.64
CA ASP A 109 4.57 -14.52 3.50
C ASP A 109 4.00 -13.10 3.47
N THR A 110 4.81 -12.17 3.97
CA THR A 110 4.49 -10.73 4.02
C THR A 110 4.74 -10.04 2.68
N GLY A 111 5.25 -10.78 1.68
CA GLY A 111 5.30 -10.37 0.29
C GLY A 111 6.45 -9.43 -0.06
N THR A 112 6.38 -8.93 -1.30
CA THR A 112 7.28 -7.88 -1.81
C THR A 112 6.58 -6.52 -1.68
N ALA A 113 7.27 -5.55 -1.09
CA ALA A 113 6.75 -4.19 -1.01
C ALA A 113 6.67 -3.56 -2.41
N MET A 114 5.46 -3.22 -2.86
CA MET A 114 5.22 -2.56 -4.14
C MET A 114 4.55 -1.21 -3.91
N ILE A 115 5.18 -0.14 -4.40
CA ILE A 115 4.66 1.22 -4.28
C ILE A 115 4.39 1.77 -5.68
N VAL A 116 3.13 2.10 -5.93
CA VAL A 116 2.70 2.82 -7.14
C VAL A 116 2.31 4.22 -6.73
N ALA A 117 3.17 5.19 -7.02
CA ALA A 117 2.97 6.60 -6.68
C ALA A 117 2.66 7.44 -7.92
N LYS A 118 1.77 8.42 -7.76
CA LYS A 118 1.47 9.43 -8.77
C LYS A 118 1.75 10.81 -8.18
N LYS A 119 2.83 11.44 -8.63
CA LYS A 119 3.24 12.76 -8.16
C LYS A 119 2.80 13.83 -9.16
N GLY A 120 1.96 14.75 -8.70
CA GLY A 120 1.51 15.87 -9.51
C GLY A 120 2.65 16.87 -9.77
N GLN A 121 2.56 17.60 -10.90
CA GLN A 121 3.57 18.59 -11.29
C GLN A 121 3.84 19.65 -10.22
N GLN A 122 2.81 20.07 -9.48
CA GLN A 122 2.89 21.09 -8.42
C GLN A 122 3.12 20.49 -7.02
N VAL A 123 3.54 19.22 -6.93
CA VAL A 123 3.89 18.55 -5.66
C VAL A 123 5.41 18.44 -5.57
N TRP A 124 5.99 19.18 -4.64
CA TRP A 124 7.44 19.24 -4.44
C TRP A 124 7.82 18.53 -3.14
N THR A 125 8.54 17.42 -3.30
CA THR A 125 9.06 16.59 -2.20
C THR A 125 10.53 16.87 -1.89
N GLY A 126 11.22 17.66 -2.72
CA GLY A 126 12.68 17.82 -2.64
C GLY A 126 13.48 16.72 -3.38
N GLY A 127 12.82 15.69 -3.91
CA GLY A 127 13.46 14.54 -4.55
C GLY A 127 13.87 13.46 -3.54
N GLY A 128 14.52 12.39 -4.02
CA GLY A 128 14.85 11.24 -3.17
C GLY A 128 13.62 10.46 -2.70
N ASP A 129 12.52 10.54 -3.45
CA ASP A 129 11.23 9.98 -3.08
C ASP A 129 11.34 8.46 -2.85
N GLU A 130 12.10 7.77 -3.69
CA GLU A 130 12.35 6.33 -3.61
C GLU A 130 13.08 5.94 -2.33
N GLU A 131 14.06 6.72 -1.89
CA GLU A 131 14.80 6.48 -0.65
C GLU A 131 13.89 6.66 0.56
N ALA A 132 13.11 7.75 0.60
CA ALA A 132 12.17 8.02 1.69
C ALA A 132 11.09 6.93 1.79
N LEU A 133 10.52 6.51 0.66
CA LEU A 133 9.56 5.41 0.61
C LEU A 133 10.18 4.09 1.06
N SER A 134 11.39 3.77 0.58
CA SER A 134 12.12 2.55 0.97
C SER A 134 12.46 2.54 2.45
N LYS A 135 12.78 3.70 3.04
CA LYS A 135 13.00 3.85 4.49
C LYS A 135 11.75 3.51 5.28
N GLY A 136 10.56 3.90 4.80
CA GLY A 136 9.29 3.53 5.44
C GLY A 136 9.00 2.02 5.38
N VAL A 137 9.29 1.40 4.23
CA VAL A 137 9.23 -0.06 4.08
C VAL A 137 10.20 -0.74 5.06
N TYR A 138 11.47 -0.36 5.03
CA TYR A 138 12.51 -0.88 5.93
C TYR A 138 12.06 -0.84 7.38
N LYS A 139 11.64 0.33 7.87
CA LYS A 139 11.16 0.51 9.24
C LYS A 139 10.08 -0.50 9.60
N THR A 140 9.07 -0.66 8.75
CA THR A 140 7.98 -1.61 8.99
C THR A 140 8.50 -3.02 9.14
N TYR A 141 9.33 -3.49 8.20
CA TYR A 141 9.84 -4.85 8.23
C TYR A 141 10.79 -5.11 9.39
N THR A 142 11.51 -4.10 9.88
CA THR A 142 12.45 -4.23 11.00
C THR A 142 11.83 -4.01 12.38
N GLU A 143 10.72 -3.27 12.47
CA GLU A 143 10.07 -2.92 13.74
C GLU A 143 8.86 -3.81 14.05
N GLU A 144 8.29 -4.49 13.05
CA GLU A 144 7.13 -5.39 13.18
C GLU A 144 7.52 -6.87 12.99
N ASN A 145 6.64 -7.79 13.38
CA ASN A 145 6.84 -9.24 13.26
C ASN A 145 6.63 -9.75 11.82
N LEU A 146 7.34 -9.18 10.84
CA LEU A 146 7.24 -9.52 9.41
C LEU A 146 8.42 -10.40 8.93
N ARG A 147 8.39 -10.81 7.66
CA ARG A 147 9.37 -11.76 7.09
C ARG A 147 10.22 -11.11 5.99
N TYR A 148 11.53 -11.25 6.10
CA TYR A 148 12.47 -10.86 5.03
C TYR A 148 12.48 -11.89 3.91
N SER A 149 11.88 -11.55 2.78
CA SER A 149 11.58 -12.47 1.68
C SER A 149 12.32 -12.13 0.38
N GLN A 150 13.04 -11.00 0.32
CA GLN A 150 13.82 -10.63 -0.85
C GLN A 150 15.19 -11.30 -0.87
N THR A 151 15.47 -11.99 -1.96
CA THR A 151 16.73 -12.66 -2.25
C THR A 151 17.36 -11.95 -3.44
N VAL A 152 18.59 -11.45 -3.26
CA VAL A 152 19.34 -10.75 -4.31
C VAL A 152 20.44 -11.64 -4.86
N ALA A 153 20.57 -11.63 -6.18
CA ALA A 153 21.62 -12.34 -6.90
C ALA A 153 22.94 -11.56 -6.84
N LEU A 154 24.00 -12.20 -6.33
CA LEU A 154 25.37 -11.68 -6.35
C LEU A 154 26.08 -12.08 -7.65
N ASP A 155 25.72 -13.25 -8.18
CA ASP A 155 26.01 -13.71 -9.54
C ASP A 155 24.92 -14.69 -9.99
N MET A 156 25.14 -15.43 -11.07
CA MET A 156 24.17 -16.37 -11.64
C MET A 156 23.70 -17.46 -10.66
N TYR A 157 24.51 -17.83 -9.67
CA TYR A 157 24.24 -18.97 -8.80
C TYR A 157 24.32 -18.64 -7.30
N ARG A 158 24.97 -17.53 -6.94
CA ARG A 158 25.07 -17.07 -5.55
C ARG A 158 24.02 -16.02 -5.26
N GLU A 159 23.25 -16.28 -4.21
CA GLU A 159 22.21 -15.40 -3.73
C GLU A 159 22.36 -15.16 -2.22
N VAL A 160 21.85 -14.02 -1.76
CA VAL A 160 21.78 -13.69 -0.33
C VAL A 160 20.45 -13.02 -0.03
N ASN A 161 19.87 -13.33 1.14
CA ASN A 161 18.72 -12.59 1.64
C ASN A 161 19.18 -11.20 2.07
N THR A 162 18.41 -10.16 1.74
CA THR A 162 18.79 -8.78 2.08
C THR A 162 18.67 -8.47 3.57
N GLY A 163 18.02 -9.34 4.34
CA GLY A 163 17.85 -9.22 5.79
C GLY A 163 16.88 -8.12 6.22
N THR A 164 16.17 -7.53 5.26
CA THR A 164 15.35 -6.31 5.47
C THR A 164 14.08 -6.25 4.63
N ASN A 165 13.90 -7.23 3.71
CA ASN A 165 12.87 -7.24 2.68
C ASN A 165 12.92 -6.08 1.66
N LEU A 166 14.05 -5.38 1.59
CA LEU A 166 14.41 -4.53 0.44
C LEU A 166 15.20 -5.28 -0.60
#